data_AF-A0A0Q8PID1-F1
#
_entry.id   AF-A0A0Q8PID1-F1
#
_cell.length_a   1.000
_cell.length_b   1.000
_cell.length_c   1.000
_cell.angle_alpha   90.00
_cell.angle_beta   90.00
_cell.angle_gamma   90.00
#
_symmetry.space_group_name_H-M   'P 1'
#
loop_
_entity.id
_entity.type
_entity.pdbx_description
1 polymer ?
#
loop_
_entity_poly.entity_id
_entity_poly.type
_entity_poly.pdbx_seq_one_letter_code
_entity_poly.pdbx_strand_id
1 'polypeptide(L)'
;MDKPDDERVAYSIYTAAAASGSEEARFLMLVMAIEVLAEARPRPGAARAHVDALVQMTKEADMTDDERLPLISALNNLRDESVGSACRRYLNERLGQRTYRDMNPGAFFGRCYGVRSRLTHGGKRSEPGDLAEWLNPLQELVSDLLAGTDLAAWRDEERCARYGN
;
A
#
# COMPACT_ATOMS: atom_id res chain seq x y z
N MET A 1 -1.49 17.19 1.48
CA MET A 1 -2.15 17.92 0.37
C MET A 1 -2.00 16.97 -0.80
N ASP A 2 -3.06 16.25 -1.15
CA ASP A 2 -3.01 15.35 -2.32
C ASP A 2 -2.56 16.18 -3.51
N LYS A 3 -1.52 15.73 -4.21
CA LYS A 3 -1.13 16.39 -5.45
C LYS A 3 -2.20 15.99 -6.48
N PRO A 4 -2.87 16.94 -7.14
CA PRO A 4 -3.90 16.65 -8.15
C PRO A 4 -3.44 15.69 -9.25
N ASP A 5 -2.12 15.58 -9.47
CA ASP A 5 -1.54 14.66 -10.42
C ASP A 5 -1.55 13.20 -9.92
N ASP A 6 -1.37 12.94 -8.63
CA ASP A 6 -1.29 11.59 -8.07
C ASP A 6 -2.65 10.90 -8.11
N GLU A 7 -3.74 11.62 -7.81
CA GLU A 7 -5.11 11.12 -7.94
C GLU A 7 -5.47 10.78 -9.39
N ARG A 8 -5.08 11.65 -10.34
CA ARG A 8 -5.29 11.41 -11.77
C ARG A 8 -4.53 10.17 -12.24
N VAL A 9 -3.28 10.00 -11.79
CA VAL A 9 -2.47 8.82 -12.11
C VAL A 9 -3.09 7.56 -11.49
N ALA A 10 -3.48 7.60 -10.21
CA ALA A 10 -4.13 6.48 -9.54
C ALA A 10 -5.44 6.06 -10.22
N TYR A 11 -6.28 7.02 -10.63
CA TYR A 11 -7.49 6.76 -11.39
C TYR A 11 -7.19 6.15 -12.77
N SER A 12 -6.17 6.66 -13.46
CA SER A 12 -5.73 6.11 -14.75
C SER A 12 -5.26 4.65 -14.62
N ILE A 13 -4.52 4.34 -13.55
CA ILE A 13 -4.08 2.96 -13.26
C ILE A 13 -5.29 2.06 -12.93
N TYR A 14 -6.24 2.55 -12.12
CA TYR A 14 -7.45 1.81 -11.76
C TYR A 14 -8.28 1.45 -13.00
N THR A 15 -8.50 2.40 -13.90
CA THR A 15 -9.23 2.16 -15.16
C THR A 15 -8.47 1.20 -16.09
N ALA A 16 -7.13 1.31 -16.19
CA ALA A 16 -6.31 0.36 -16.93
C ALA A 16 -6.37 -1.06 -16.35
N ALA A 17 -6.46 -1.19 -15.02
CA ALA A 17 -6.61 -2.48 -14.35
C ALA A 17 -7.89 -3.19 -14.79
N ALA A 18 -9.01 -2.46 -14.93
CA ALA A 18 -10.28 -3.01 -15.38
C ALA A 18 -10.25 -3.49 -16.85
N ALA A 19 -9.42 -2.89 -17.69
CA ALA A 19 -9.21 -3.30 -19.08
C ALA A 19 -8.20 -4.46 -19.23
N SER A 20 -7.55 -4.88 -18.14
CA SER A 20 -6.52 -5.92 -18.19
C SER A 20 -7.12 -7.32 -18.35
N GLY A 21 -6.59 -8.08 -19.31
CA GLY A 21 -6.95 -9.49 -19.52
C GLY A 21 -6.23 -10.48 -18.59
N SER A 22 -5.28 -10.03 -17.77
CA SER A 22 -4.57 -10.88 -16.79
C SER A 22 -4.95 -10.48 -15.38
N GLU A 23 -5.31 -11.47 -14.55
CA GLU A 23 -5.65 -11.22 -13.16
C GLU A 23 -4.43 -10.72 -12.38
N GLU A 24 -3.24 -11.25 -12.65
CA GLU A 24 -1.99 -10.81 -12.02
C GLU A 24 -1.69 -9.35 -12.36
N ALA A 25 -1.83 -8.98 -13.63
CA ALA A 25 -1.62 -7.60 -14.08
C ALA A 25 -2.64 -6.66 -13.44
N ARG A 26 -3.92 -7.04 -13.40
CA ARG A 26 -4.99 -6.30 -12.71
C ARG A 26 -4.67 -6.12 -11.23
N PHE A 27 -4.26 -7.18 -10.55
CA PHE A 27 -3.91 -7.15 -9.12
C PHE A 27 -2.74 -6.19 -8.85
N LEU A 28 -1.66 -6.27 -9.64
CA LEU A 28 -0.51 -5.40 -9.51
C LEU A 28 -0.86 -3.93 -9.76
N MET A 29 -1.70 -3.66 -10.77
CA MET A 29 -2.16 -2.31 -11.06
C MET A 29 -3.00 -1.73 -9.91
N LEU A 30 -3.91 -2.51 -9.31
CA LEU A 30 -4.69 -2.06 -8.16
C LEU A 30 -3.82 -1.74 -6.95
N VAL A 31 -2.79 -2.55 -6.67
CA VAL A 31 -1.81 -2.23 -5.61
C VAL A 31 -1.04 -0.94 -5.94
N MET A 32 -0.60 -0.78 -7.19
CA MET A 32 0.15 0.39 -7.65
C MET A 32 -0.68 1.68 -7.55
N ALA A 33 -1.98 1.63 -7.84
CA ALA A 33 -2.87 2.78 -7.66
C ALA A 33 -2.86 3.28 -6.20
N ILE A 34 -2.78 2.38 -5.22
CA ILE A 34 -2.66 2.74 -3.80
C ILE A 34 -1.27 3.30 -3.49
N GLU A 35 -0.21 2.70 -4.04
CA GLU A 35 1.18 3.15 -3.84
C GLU A 35 1.39 4.59 -4.32
N VAL A 36 0.75 4.99 -5.43
CA VAL A 36 0.80 6.35 -5.96
C VAL A 36 0.19 7.37 -5.00
N LEU A 37 -0.90 7.00 -4.31
CA LEU A 37 -1.60 7.90 -3.38
C LEU A 37 -0.90 8.00 -2.01
N ALA A 38 -0.08 7.02 -1.65
CA ALA A 38 0.49 6.91 -0.32
C ALA A 38 1.87 7.59 -0.22
N GLU A 39 1.91 8.77 0.38
CA GLU A 39 3.19 9.42 0.69
C GLU A 39 3.86 8.79 1.93
N ALA A 40 5.12 8.39 1.79
CA ALA A 40 5.94 7.93 2.91
C ALA A 40 6.26 9.08 3.86
N ARG A 41 6.11 8.84 5.17
CA ARG A 41 6.46 9.81 6.22
C ARG A 41 7.75 9.39 6.95
N PRO A 42 8.46 10.33 7.57
CA PRO A 42 9.55 9.99 8.49
C PRO A 42 9.06 9.12 9.65
N ARG A 43 9.89 8.15 10.06
CA ARG A 43 9.57 7.32 11.22
C ARG A 43 9.61 8.14 12.53
N PRO A 44 8.97 7.64 13.61
CA PRO A 44 9.06 8.25 14.93
C PRO A 44 10.51 8.49 15.36
N GLY A 45 10.74 9.53 16.17
CA GLY A 45 12.08 9.97 16.57
C GLY A 45 12.94 8.85 17.17
N ALA A 46 12.36 7.99 18.00
CA ALA A 46 13.06 6.84 18.58
C ALA A 46 13.57 5.84 17.53
N ALA A 47 12.76 5.53 16.50
CA ALA A 47 13.16 4.63 15.43
C ALA A 47 14.25 5.26 14.56
N ARG A 48 14.14 6.56 14.24
CA ARG A 48 15.18 7.29 13.51
C ARG A 48 16.49 7.38 14.29
N ALA A 49 16.43 7.64 15.59
CA ALA A 49 17.61 7.65 16.45
C ALA A 49 18.31 6.28 16.49
N HIS A 50 17.54 5.19 16.50
CA HIS A 50 18.10 3.85 16.41
C HIS A 50 18.78 3.60 15.06
N VAL A 51 18.16 4.02 13.95
CA VAL A 51 18.78 3.95 12.62
C VAL A 51 20.06 4.79 12.54
N ASP A 52 20.06 5.99 13.12
CA ASP A 52 21.24 6.88 13.14
C ASP A 52 22.40 6.23 13.92
N ALA A 53 22.10 5.50 15.01
CA ALA A 53 23.11 4.72 15.75
C ALA A 53 23.68 3.56 14.91
N LEU A 54 22.83 2.83 14.18
CA LEU A 54 23.28 1.77 13.26
C LEU A 54 24.18 2.34 12.15
N VAL A 55 23.82 3.49 11.57
CA VAL A 55 24.64 4.18 10.56
C VAL A 55 26.01 4.53 11.13
N GLN A 56 26.08 5.01 12.38
CA GLN A 56 27.36 5.33 13.01
C GLN A 56 28.22 4.08 13.24
N MET A 57 27.62 2.99 13.73
CA MET A 57 28.31 1.71 13.88
C MET A 57 28.85 1.18 12.54
N THR A 58 28.09 1.32 11.45
CA THR A 58 28.54 0.91 10.11
C THR A 58 29.69 1.77 9.57
N LYS A 59 29.72 3.07 9.89
CA LYS A 59 30.85 3.94 9.52
C LYS A 59 32.15 3.52 10.18
N GLU A 60 32.08 3.09 11.43
CA GLU A 60 33.23 2.69 12.26
C GLU A 60 33.67 1.24 12.03
N ALA A 61 32.89 0.45 11.28
CA ALA A 61 33.22 -0.94 10.99
C ALA A 61 34.45 -1.06 10.07
N ASP A 62 35.26 -2.09 10.32
CA ASP A 62 36.41 -2.47 9.49
C ASP A 62 35.93 -3.13 8.20
N MET A 63 35.62 -2.28 7.22
CA MET A 63 35.05 -2.63 5.93
C MET A 63 35.67 -1.78 4.83
N THR A 64 35.61 -2.25 3.59
CA THR A 64 35.96 -1.40 2.44
C THR A 64 34.85 -0.38 2.19
N ASP A 65 35.18 0.72 1.50
CA ASP A 65 34.16 1.72 1.13
C ASP A 65 33.10 1.14 0.17
N ASP A 66 33.50 0.20 -0.69
CA ASP A 66 32.62 -0.50 -1.63
C ASP A 66 31.52 -1.31 -0.92
N GLU A 67 31.78 -1.80 0.30
CA GLU A 67 30.79 -2.48 1.12
C GLU A 67 30.07 -1.51 2.08
N ARG A 68 30.80 -0.55 2.65
CA ARG A 68 30.28 0.40 3.65
C ARG A 68 29.24 1.35 3.08
N LEU A 69 29.50 1.95 1.92
CA LEU A 69 28.65 3.00 1.35
C LEU A 69 27.25 2.47 0.96
N PRO A 70 27.10 1.29 0.31
CA PRO A 70 25.79 0.72 0.05
C PRO A 70 25.00 0.42 1.33
N LEU A 71 25.66 -0.09 2.39
CA LEU A 71 24.99 -0.36 3.66
C LEU A 71 24.50 0.92 4.34
N ILE A 72 25.33 1.97 4.38
CA ILE A 72 24.92 3.27 4.91
C ILE A 72 23.73 3.83 4.13
N SER A 73 23.74 3.72 2.80
CA SER A 73 22.62 4.15 1.96
C SER A 73 21.34 3.37 2.28
N ALA A 74 21.44 2.04 2.39
CA ALA A 74 20.32 1.18 2.76
C ALA A 74 19.75 1.50 4.15
N LEU A 75 20.62 1.73 5.14
CA LEU A 75 20.23 2.13 6.49
C LEU A 75 19.55 3.51 6.50
N ASN A 76 20.08 4.48 5.75
CA ASN A 76 19.46 5.81 5.66
C ASN A 76 18.03 5.75 5.12
N ASN A 77 17.73 4.84 4.19
CA ASN A 77 16.36 4.63 3.70
C ASN A 77 15.41 4.10 4.79
N LEU A 78 15.93 3.48 5.86
CA LEU A 78 15.10 3.01 6.98
C LEU A 78 14.60 4.13 7.89
N ARG A 79 15.09 5.37 7.71
CA ARG A 79 14.62 6.53 8.49
C ARG A 79 13.17 6.91 8.15
N ASP A 80 12.71 6.52 6.97
CA ASP A 80 11.36 6.75 6.49
C ASP A 80 10.53 5.45 6.48
N GLU A 81 9.21 5.60 6.37
CA GLU A 81 8.29 4.49 6.18
C GLU A 81 8.64 3.71 4.90
N SER A 82 8.54 2.38 4.96
CA SER A 82 8.49 1.61 3.71
C SER A 82 7.18 1.91 2.98
N VAL A 83 7.16 1.73 1.66
CA VAL A 83 5.95 1.90 0.81
C VAL A 83 4.75 1.16 1.43
N GLY A 84 4.90 -0.13 1.73
CA GLY A 84 3.83 -0.90 2.37
C GLY A 84 3.38 -0.35 3.73
N SER A 85 4.27 0.25 4.52
CA SER A 85 3.88 0.90 5.78
C SER A 85 3.10 2.18 5.54
N ALA A 86 3.55 3.01 4.60
CA ALA A 86 2.89 4.24 4.20
C ALA A 86 1.48 3.98 3.68
N CYS A 87 1.31 2.99 2.80
CA CYS A 87 0.00 2.58 2.28
C CYS A 87 -0.95 2.13 3.39
N ARG A 88 -0.49 1.27 4.32
CA ARG A 88 -1.35 0.79 5.42
C ARG A 88 -1.84 1.92 6.31
N ARG A 89 -0.94 2.86 6.65
CA ARG A 89 -1.31 4.07 7.40
C ARG A 89 -2.31 4.90 6.60
N TYR A 90 -2.00 5.19 5.34
CA TYR A 90 -2.84 6.00 4.46
C TYR A 90 -4.26 5.43 4.33
N LEU A 91 -4.38 4.12 4.09
CA LEU A 91 -5.67 3.44 3.97
C LEU A 91 -6.49 3.49 5.27
N ASN A 92 -5.86 3.27 6.42
CA ASN A 92 -6.54 3.36 7.72
C ASN A 92 -7.00 4.80 8.01
N GLU A 93 -6.19 5.80 7.66
CA GLU A 93 -6.54 7.22 7.81
C GLU A 93 -7.72 7.62 6.90
N ARG A 94 -7.80 7.09 5.67
CA ARG A 94 -8.80 7.49 4.67
C ARG A 94 -10.11 6.72 4.71
N LEU A 95 -10.06 5.42 4.98
CA LEU A 95 -11.23 4.52 4.88
C LEU A 95 -11.89 4.25 6.24
N GLY A 96 -11.32 4.76 7.34
CA GLY A 96 -11.92 4.71 8.67
C GLY A 96 -12.25 3.30 9.15
N GLN A 97 -13.51 3.07 9.53
CA GLN A 97 -13.99 1.80 10.10
C GLN A 97 -14.45 0.77 9.05
N ARG A 98 -14.21 1.01 7.76
CA ARG A 98 -14.53 0.05 6.71
C ARG A 98 -13.74 -1.23 6.89
N THR A 99 -14.29 -2.33 6.40
CA THR A 99 -13.67 -3.65 6.48
C THR A 99 -13.69 -4.35 5.14
N TYR A 100 -12.60 -5.05 4.82
CA TYR A 100 -12.46 -5.87 3.63
C TYR A 100 -12.04 -7.26 4.08
N ARG A 101 -12.89 -8.26 3.80
CA ARG A 101 -12.74 -9.62 4.37
C ARG A 101 -12.57 -9.62 5.89
N ASP A 102 -13.44 -8.88 6.58
CA ASP A 102 -13.46 -8.74 8.05
C ASP A 102 -12.17 -8.16 8.66
N MET A 103 -11.31 -7.54 7.84
CA MET A 103 -10.08 -6.88 8.26
C MET A 103 -10.19 -5.37 8.07
N ASN A 104 -9.56 -4.59 8.95
CA ASN A 104 -9.37 -3.17 8.68
C ASN A 104 -8.53 -2.94 7.39
N PRO A 105 -8.61 -1.77 6.76
CA PRO A 105 -8.04 -1.54 5.43
C PRO A 105 -6.53 -1.79 5.36
N GLY A 106 -5.77 -1.36 6.37
CA GLY A 106 -4.33 -1.57 6.44
C GLY A 106 -3.94 -3.03 6.67
N ALA A 107 -4.70 -3.77 7.49
CA ALA A 107 -4.46 -5.21 7.70
C ALA A 107 -4.75 -6.00 6.41
N PHE A 108 -5.88 -5.72 5.76
CA PHE A 108 -6.24 -6.30 4.46
C PHE A 108 -5.16 -6.01 3.41
N PHE A 109 -4.76 -4.74 3.25
CA PHE A 109 -3.73 -4.37 2.29
C PHE A 109 -2.38 -5.00 2.61
N GLY A 110 -2.05 -5.21 3.88
CA GLY A 110 -0.85 -5.97 4.28
C GLY A 110 -0.80 -7.38 3.68
N ARG A 111 -1.96 -8.05 3.56
CA ARG A 111 -2.07 -9.37 2.89
C ARG A 111 -1.87 -9.21 1.38
N CYS A 112 -2.54 -8.23 0.76
CA CYS A 112 -2.39 -7.94 -0.67
C CYS A 112 -0.94 -7.59 -1.05
N TYR A 113 -0.25 -6.79 -0.24
CA TYR A 113 1.15 -6.43 -0.44
C TYR A 113 2.07 -7.65 -0.39
N GLY A 114 1.77 -8.61 0.48
CA GLY A 114 2.45 -9.90 0.52
C GLY A 114 2.24 -10.72 -0.76
N VAL A 115 1.02 -10.73 -1.31
CA VAL A 115 0.72 -11.36 -2.62
C VAL A 115 1.53 -10.68 -3.73
N ARG A 116 1.49 -9.34 -3.80
CA ARG A 116 2.27 -8.55 -4.77
C ARG A 116 3.76 -8.89 -4.68
N SER A 117 4.32 -8.94 -3.47
CA SER A 117 5.73 -9.29 -3.27
C SER A 117 6.08 -10.66 -3.82
N ARG A 118 5.21 -11.68 -3.66
CA ARG A 118 5.44 -13.02 -4.21
C ARG A 118 5.38 -13.03 -5.74
N LEU A 119 4.42 -12.31 -6.32
CA LEU A 119 4.26 -12.19 -7.77
C LEU A 119 5.47 -11.54 -8.45
N THR A 120 6.04 -10.48 -7.85
CA THR A 120 7.10 -9.70 -8.50
C THR A 120 8.52 -10.19 -8.20
N HIS A 121 8.75 -10.89 -7.09
CA HIS A 121 10.10 -11.30 -6.65
C HIS A 121 10.35 -12.81 -6.77
N GLY A 122 9.58 -13.52 -7.60
CA GLY A 122 9.87 -14.90 -7.98
C GLY A 122 9.59 -15.94 -6.88
N GLY A 123 8.74 -15.63 -5.90
CA GLY A 123 8.25 -16.64 -4.96
C GLY A 123 7.39 -17.69 -5.67
N LYS A 124 7.14 -18.86 -5.02
CA LYS A 124 6.18 -19.87 -5.51
C LYS A 124 4.94 -19.15 -6.07
N ARG A 125 4.66 -19.37 -7.35
CA ARG A 125 3.47 -18.86 -8.03
C ARG A 125 2.30 -19.13 -7.09
N SER A 126 1.60 -18.07 -6.68
CA SER A 126 0.41 -18.27 -5.84
C SER A 126 -0.52 -19.18 -6.62
N GLU A 127 -1.17 -20.15 -5.95
CA GLU A 127 -2.09 -21.03 -6.66
C GLU A 127 -3.14 -20.14 -7.34
N PRO A 128 -3.62 -20.47 -8.55
CA PRO A 128 -4.57 -19.61 -9.28
C PRO A 128 -5.78 -19.15 -8.44
N GLY A 129 -6.21 -19.95 -7.46
CA GLY A 129 -7.28 -19.61 -6.52
C GLY A 129 -6.93 -18.54 -5.48
N ASP A 130 -5.65 -18.38 -5.11
CA ASP A 130 -5.24 -17.39 -4.10
C ASP A 130 -5.51 -15.98 -4.60
N LEU A 131 -5.19 -15.68 -5.86
CA LEU A 131 -5.27 -14.32 -6.40
C LEU A 131 -6.73 -13.84 -6.54
N ALA A 132 -7.59 -14.70 -7.08
CA ALA A 132 -9.00 -14.39 -7.30
C ALA A 132 -9.72 -14.03 -6.01
N GLU A 133 -9.34 -14.64 -4.88
CA GLU A 133 -9.91 -14.40 -3.56
C GLU A 133 -9.63 -13.00 -3.01
N TRP A 134 -8.46 -12.42 -3.36
CA TRP A 134 -8.07 -11.07 -2.91
C TRP A 134 -8.44 -9.98 -3.91
N LEU A 135 -8.66 -10.34 -5.17
CA LEU A 135 -8.79 -9.38 -6.26
C LEU A 135 -10.07 -8.55 -6.20
N ASN A 136 -11.23 -9.19 -6.00
CA ASN A 136 -12.49 -8.46 -5.91
C ASN A 136 -12.54 -7.53 -4.69
N PRO A 137 -12.18 -7.96 -3.47
CA PRO A 137 -12.13 -7.06 -2.31
C PRO A 137 -11.07 -5.95 -2.46
N LEU A 138 -9.96 -6.22 -3.14
CA LEU A 138 -8.97 -5.18 -3.44
C LEU A 138 -9.52 -4.14 -4.41
N GLN A 139 -10.26 -4.56 -5.44
CA GLN A 139 -10.91 -3.64 -6.37
C GLN A 139 -11.95 -2.77 -5.65
N GLU A 140 -12.74 -3.35 -4.74
CA GLU A 140 -13.69 -2.62 -3.90
C GLU A 140 -12.96 -1.58 -3.03
N LEU A 141 -11.87 -1.97 -2.37
CA LEU A 141 -11.05 -1.05 -1.58
C LEU A 141 -10.52 0.13 -2.39
N VAL A 142 -9.98 -0.12 -3.59
CA VAL A 142 -9.47 0.97 -4.45
C VAL A 142 -10.60 1.85 -4.96
N SER A 143 -11.75 1.26 -5.31
CA SER A 143 -12.93 2.03 -5.72
C SER A 143 -13.41 2.95 -4.60
N ASP A 144 -13.47 2.45 -3.37
CA ASP A 144 -13.88 3.23 -2.21
C ASP A 144 -12.87 4.35 -1.89
N LEU A 145 -11.58 4.06 -2.04
CA LEU A 145 -10.51 5.02 -1.84
C LEU A 145 -10.60 6.18 -2.85
N LEU A 146 -10.83 5.87 -4.13
CA LEU A 146 -10.93 6.85 -5.20
C LEU A 146 -12.25 7.63 -5.20
N ALA A 147 -13.34 7.03 -4.71
CA ALA A 147 -14.62 7.72 -4.58
C ALA A 147 -14.60 8.82 -3.50
N GLY A 148 -13.63 8.78 -2.58
CA GLY A 148 -13.53 9.72 -1.48
C GLY A 148 -14.64 9.56 -0.43
N THR A 149 -14.50 10.27 0.68
CA THR A 149 -15.45 10.21 1.82
C THR A 149 -16.83 10.80 1.47
N ASP A 150 -16.93 11.66 0.46
CA ASP A 150 -18.18 12.35 0.12
C ASP A 150 -19.17 11.46 -0.65
N LEU A 151 -18.71 10.56 -1.52
CA LEU A 151 -19.58 9.56 -2.18
C LEU A 151 -19.87 8.36 -1.28
N ALA A 152 -19.01 8.09 -0.30
CA ALA A 152 -19.18 7.05 0.70
C ALA A 152 -20.39 7.31 1.62
N ALA A 153 -20.57 8.56 2.07
CA ALA A 153 -21.71 8.98 2.90
C ALA A 153 -23.05 8.73 2.18
N TRP A 154 -23.11 9.01 0.88
CA TRP A 154 -24.31 8.78 0.07
C TRP A 154 -24.69 7.30 -0.07
N ARG A 155 -23.71 6.38 -0.21
CA ARG A 155 -23.98 4.93 -0.30
C ARG A 155 -24.51 4.32 1.00
N ASP A 156 -24.07 4.82 2.15
CA ASP A 156 -24.55 4.35 3.46
C ASP A 156 -25.94 4.90 3.78
N GLU A 157 -26.25 6.14 3.36
CA GLU A 157 -27.60 6.72 3.42
C GLU A 157 -28.59 5.95 2.54
N GLU A 158 -28.22 5.59 1.30
CA GLU A 158 -29.10 4.80 0.42
C GLU A 158 -29.30 3.34 0.90
N ARG A 159 -28.30 2.72 1.54
CA ARG A 159 -28.46 1.38 2.15
C ARG A 159 -29.39 1.40 3.35
N CYS A 160 -29.31 2.44 4.19
CA CYS A 160 -30.26 2.63 5.29
C CYS A 160 -31.68 2.90 4.77
N ALA A 161 -31.81 3.69 3.70
CA ALA A 161 -33.10 3.99 3.09
C ALA A 161 -33.77 2.78 2.40
N ARG A 162 -33.00 1.80 1.90
CA ARG A 162 -33.55 0.62 1.19
C ARG A 162 -33.88 -0.57 2.09
N TYR A 163 -33.34 -0.65 3.31
CA TYR A 163 -33.53 -1.80 4.20
C TYR A 163 -33.97 -1.43 5.63
N GLY A 164 -34.33 -0.17 5.88
CA GLY A 164 -34.91 0.29 7.13
C GLY A 164 -36.45 0.25 7.13
N ASN A 165 -37.02 -0.94 7.35
CA ASN A 165 -38.31 -1.12 8.02
C ASN A 165 -38.29 -2.46 8.77
#